data_AF-A0A955E3I9-F1
#
_entry.id   AF-A0A955E3I9-F1
#
_cell.length_a   1.000
_cell.length_b   1.000
_cell.length_c   1.000
_cell.angle_alpha   90.00
_cell.angle_beta   90.00
_cell.angle_gamma   90.00
#
_symmetry.space_group_name_H-M   'P 1'
#
loop_
_entity.id
_entity.type
_entity.pdbx_description
1 polymer ?
#
loop_
_entity_poly.entity_id
_entity_poly.type
_entity_poly.pdbx_seq_one_letter_code
_entity_poly.pdbx_strand_id
1 'polypeptide(L)'
;MSKTYEDGKQRGRNEVATRLLDAIKDILEVESDIELAGWIGIQQASISQWRSGKVSPQKNALKQILQNLMSNFVDPLAEIEPINPVRAGRGWNIDKSDSIRYNIRNRIKNRHGVYLFYDSRGTVTYVGHTQNCLFSEIEQRLKQQLASQIYTRSTSKSSLTKTTQTQGEVVCYFSAYATMSACASHNLEAVLIRSFSNNHQNRKSAKLKLGEQWEA
;
A
#
# COMPACT_ATOMS: atom_id res chain seq x y z
N MET A 1 34.26 15.79 -8.12
CA MET A 1 32.92 16.37 -8.40
C MET A 1 32.39 15.77 -9.70
N SER A 2 31.08 15.49 -9.80
CA SER A 2 30.50 14.95 -11.03
C SER A 2 30.40 16.05 -12.08
N LYS A 3 30.95 15.79 -13.29
CA LYS A 3 30.93 16.72 -14.43
C LYS A 3 29.51 17.19 -14.75
N THR A 4 28.54 16.27 -14.66
CA THR A 4 27.11 16.52 -14.89
C THR A 4 26.49 17.56 -13.96
N TYR A 5 26.94 17.67 -12.70
CA TYR A 5 26.38 18.67 -11.77
C TYR A 5 26.87 20.08 -12.10
N GLU A 6 28.14 20.21 -12.49
CA GLU A 6 28.72 21.50 -12.87
C GLU A 6 28.16 21.99 -14.21
N ASP A 7 28.00 21.08 -15.18
CA ASP A 7 27.38 21.38 -16.49
C ASP A 7 25.91 21.84 -16.35
N GLY A 8 25.24 21.46 -15.26
CA GLY A 8 23.86 21.83 -14.96
C GLY A 8 23.67 23.24 -14.40
N LYS A 9 24.74 24.00 -14.12
CA LYS A 9 24.64 25.38 -13.61
C LYS A 9 24.32 26.35 -14.75
N GLN A 10 23.11 26.88 -14.78
CA GLN A 10 22.68 27.90 -15.73
C GLN A 10 22.02 29.06 -14.99
N ARG A 11 22.49 30.29 -15.22
CA ARG A 11 21.85 31.55 -14.73
C ARG A 11 21.51 31.55 -13.23
N GLY A 12 22.40 31.03 -12.38
CA GLY A 12 22.21 31.01 -10.93
C GLY A 12 21.24 29.94 -10.41
N ARG A 13 20.88 28.96 -11.25
CA ARG A 13 20.19 27.73 -10.87
C ARG A 13 20.99 26.51 -11.31
N ASN A 14 20.79 25.40 -10.61
CA ASN A 14 21.27 24.08 -11.01
C ASN A 14 20.08 23.24 -11.45
N GLU A 15 19.97 23.00 -12.76
CA GLU A 15 18.83 22.28 -13.35
C GLU A 15 18.81 20.80 -12.95
N VAL A 16 19.98 20.19 -12.78
CA VAL A 16 20.09 18.79 -12.35
C VAL A 16 19.56 18.61 -10.92
N ALA A 17 19.99 19.48 -10.00
CA ALA A 17 19.51 19.47 -8.62
C ALA A 17 18.00 19.75 -8.55
N THR A 18 17.54 20.74 -9.31
CA THR A 18 16.13 21.16 -9.34
C THR A 18 15.24 20.01 -9.79
N ARG A 19 15.55 19.39 -10.95
CA ARG A 19 14.78 18.26 -11.48
C ARG A 19 14.78 17.05 -10.54
N LEU A 20 15.91 16.76 -9.89
CA LEU A 20 15.98 15.65 -8.93
C LEU A 20 15.08 15.93 -7.72
N LEU A 21 15.16 17.12 -7.13
CA LEU A 21 14.37 17.48 -5.96
C LEU A 21 12.88 17.53 -6.28
N ASP A 22 12.50 18.04 -7.46
CA ASP A 22 11.11 18.07 -7.91
C ASP A 22 10.58 16.66 -8.17
N ALA A 23 11.38 15.76 -8.78
CA ALA A 23 10.99 14.36 -8.92
C ALA A 23 10.78 13.67 -7.56
N ILE A 24 11.59 14.00 -6.55
CA ILE A 24 11.41 13.48 -5.19
C ILE A 24 10.14 14.05 -4.56
N LYS A 25 9.82 15.33 -4.78
CA LYS A 25 8.55 15.92 -4.34
C LYS A 25 7.35 15.22 -4.92
N ASP A 26 7.37 14.95 -6.23
CA ASP A 26 6.29 14.27 -6.92
C ASP A 26 6.10 12.84 -6.37
N ILE A 27 7.20 12.13 -6.10
CA ILE A 27 7.15 10.80 -5.47
C ILE A 27 6.55 10.86 -4.07
N LEU A 28 6.90 11.88 -3.29
CA LEU A 28 6.44 12.05 -1.91
C LEU A 28 5.07 12.75 -1.80
N GLU A 29 4.50 13.20 -2.92
CA GLU A 29 3.27 14.01 -2.97
C GLU A 29 3.34 15.25 -2.06
N VAL A 30 4.48 15.96 -2.04
CA VAL A 30 4.67 17.20 -1.25
C VAL A 30 4.87 18.42 -2.15
N GLU A 31 4.32 19.55 -1.74
CA GLU A 31 4.34 20.77 -2.56
C GLU A 31 5.54 21.68 -2.20
N SER A 32 5.91 21.73 -0.92
CA SER A 32 6.88 22.70 -0.41
C SER A 32 8.29 22.12 -0.20
N ASP A 33 9.31 22.98 -0.31
CA ASP A 33 10.69 22.61 0.05
C ASP A 33 10.86 22.39 1.57
N ILE A 34 9.94 22.94 2.39
CA ILE A 34 9.92 22.75 3.84
C ILE A 34 9.48 21.33 4.18
N GLU A 35 8.39 20.87 3.58
CA GLU A 35 7.92 19.49 3.74
C GLU A 35 8.97 18.52 3.21
N LEU A 36 9.49 18.76 2.00
CA LEU A 36 10.55 17.94 1.41
C LEU A 36 11.75 17.81 2.36
N ALA A 37 12.22 18.93 2.94
CA ALA A 37 13.30 18.96 3.92
C ALA A 37 13.04 18.05 5.12
N GLY A 38 11.82 18.09 5.66
CA GLY A 38 11.39 17.21 6.75
C GLY A 38 11.45 15.72 6.36
N TRP A 39 10.92 15.39 5.18
CA TRP A 39 10.87 14.00 4.68
C TRP A 39 12.25 13.40 4.41
N ILE A 40 13.15 14.16 3.78
CA ILE A 40 14.47 13.66 3.39
C ILE A 40 15.55 13.91 4.46
N GLY A 41 15.20 14.59 5.56
CA GLY A 41 16.09 14.87 6.70
C GLY A 41 17.21 15.86 6.38
N ILE A 42 16.98 16.78 5.44
CA ILE A 42 17.95 17.80 5.01
C ILE A 42 17.38 19.17 5.33
N GLN A 43 18.23 20.10 5.81
CA GLN A 43 17.77 21.47 6.06
C GLN A 43 17.27 22.15 4.77
N GLN A 44 16.16 22.88 4.86
CA GLN A 44 15.60 23.65 3.74
C GLN A 44 16.63 24.61 3.12
N ALA A 45 17.50 25.21 3.93
CA ALA A 45 18.58 26.07 3.45
C ALA A 45 19.53 25.33 2.49
N SER A 46 19.87 24.07 2.79
CA SER A 46 20.70 23.23 1.92
C SER A 46 20.00 22.93 0.60
N ILE A 47 18.70 22.65 0.61
CA ILE A 47 17.89 22.45 -0.61
C ILE A 47 17.94 23.71 -1.49
N SER A 48 17.75 24.89 -0.90
CA SER A 48 17.85 26.18 -1.59
C SER A 48 19.25 26.42 -2.19
N GLN A 49 20.30 26.09 -1.45
CA GLN A 49 21.69 26.19 -1.94
C GLN A 49 21.97 25.23 -3.10
N TRP A 50 21.40 24.02 -3.06
CA TRP A 50 21.54 23.04 -4.14
C TRP A 50 20.79 23.48 -5.40
N ARG A 51 19.55 23.97 -5.27
CA ARG A 51 18.76 24.51 -6.39
C ARG A 51 19.43 25.72 -7.04
N SER A 52 20.09 26.58 -6.26
CA SER A 52 20.84 27.73 -6.78
C SER A 52 22.23 27.36 -7.33
N GLY A 53 22.68 26.11 -7.15
CA GLY A 53 24.01 25.68 -7.54
C GLY A 53 25.15 26.29 -6.74
N LYS A 54 24.85 26.96 -5.60
CA LYS A 54 25.87 27.52 -4.70
C LYS A 54 26.69 26.43 -4.03
N VAL A 55 26.04 25.33 -3.66
CA VAL A 55 26.66 24.18 -3.02
C VAL A 55 26.17 22.92 -3.71
N SER A 56 27.07 21.96 -3.94
CA SER A 56 26.68 20.65 -4.48
C SER A 56 26.25 19.70 -3.36
N PRO A 57 25.26 18.80 -3.61
CA PRO A 57 24.90 17.77 -2.65
C PRO A 57 26.10 16.85 -2.38
N GLN A 58 26.47 16.71 -1.10
CA GLN A 58 27.53 15.80 -0.71
C GLN A 58 27.04 14.35 -0.67
N LYS A 59 27.95 13.39 -0.83
CA LYS A 59 27.62 11.94 -0.81
C LYS A 59 26.89 11.52 0.46
N ASN A 60 27.25 12.08 1.62
CA ASN A 60 26.58 11.78 2.89
C ASN A 60 25.13 12.30 2.91
N ALA A 61 24.89 13.49 2.34
CA ALA A 61 23.54 14.02 2.22
C ALA A 61 22.68 13.15 1.27
N LEU A 62 23.23 12.74 0.13
CA LEU A 62 22.54 11.81 -0.78
C LEU A 62 22.25 10.46 -0.11
N LYS A 63 23.21 9.91 0.66
CA LYS A 63 23.01 8.69 1.44
C LYS A 63 21.87 8.85 2.44
N GLN A 64 21.84 9.97 3.17
CA GLN A 64 20.79 10.27 4.13
C GLN A 64 19.41 10.38 3.47
N ILE A 65 19.32 11.06 2.32
CA ILE A 65 18.09 11.13 1.53
C ILE A 65 17.59 9.72 1.19
N LEU A 66 18.46 8.88 0.63
CA LEU A 66 18.10 7.50 0.27
C LEU A 66 17.67 6.68 1.50
N GLN A 67 18.39 6.79 2.61
CA GLN A 67 18.06 6.09 3.85
C GLN A 67 16.70 6.51 4.41
N ASN A 68 16.40 7.81 4.41
CA ASN A 68 15.13 8.33 4.92
C ASN A 68 13.95 7.97 4.01
N LEU A 69 14.13 8.05 2.68
CA LEU A 69 13.14 7.58 1.72
C LEU A 69 12.83 6.10 1.90
N MET A 70 13.85 5.26 2.12
CA MET A 70 13.62 3.83 2.37
C MET A 70 13.03 3.54 3.75
N SER A 71 13.37 4.34 4.77
CA SER A 71 12.86 4.15 6.14
C SER A 71 11.37 4.45 6.22
N ASN A 72 10.89 5.43 5.43
CA ASN A 72 9.49 5.81 5.34
C ASN A 72 8.77 5.11 4.17
N PHE A 73 9.30 3.97 3.70
CA PHE A 73 8.72 3.22 2.58
C PHE A 73 7.30 2.74 2.87
N VAL A 74 6.99 2.49 4.14
CA VAL A 74 5.69 2.02 4.64
C VAL A 74 5.25 2.91 5.80
N ASP A 75 4.02 3.42 5.73
CA ASP A 75 3.38 4.19 6.79
C ASP A 75 2.20 3.38 7.38
N PRO A 76 2.27 2.93 8.65
CA PRO A 76 1.20 2.17 9.29
C PRO A 76 -0.04 3.04 9.56
N LEU A 77 -1.09 2.82 8.79
CA LEU A 77 -2.36 3.56 8.92
C LEU A 77 -3.36 2.89 9.85
N ALA A 78 -3.25 1.58 10.05
CA ALA A 78 -4.09 0.78 10.94
C ALA A 78 -3.40 -0.56 11.20
N GLU A 79 -3.35 -0.99 12.46
CA GLU A 79 -2.71 -2.25 12.84
C GLU A 79 -3.65 -3.06 13.73
N ILE A 80 -4.03 -4.24 13.24
CA ILE A 80 -4.98 -5.18 13.87
C ILE A 80 -6.23 -4.45 14.41
N GLU A 81 -6.73 -3.51 13.63
CA GLU A 81 -7.89 -2.70 14.00
C GLU A 81 -9.16 -3.54 13.83
N PRO A 82 -10.06 -3.58 14.84
CA PRO A 82 -11.33 -4.29 14.73
C PRO A 82 -12.17 -3.75 13.58
N ILE A 83 -12.63 -4.65 12.73
CA ILE A 83 -13.60 -4.36 11.67
C ILE A 83 -14.83 -5.21 11.95
N ASN A 84 -15.98 -4.54 12.04
CA ASN A 84 -17.27 -5.21 12.15
C ASN A 84 -18.00 -4.97 10.83
N PRO A 85 -17.74 -5.78 9.79
CA PRO A 85 -18.51 -5.69 8.56
C PRO A 85 -19.99 -5.88 8.89
N VAL A 86 -20.82 -4.98 8.39
CA VAL A 86 -22.28 -5.09 8.49
C VAL A 86 -22.84 -5.42 7.11
N ARG A 87 -23.85 -6.28 7.11
CA ARG A 87 -24.57 -6.62 5.89
C ARG A 87 -25.50 -5.46 5.54
N ALA A 88 -25.22 -4.79 4.42
CA ALA A 88 -26.08 -3.74 3.88
C ALA A 88 -26.50 -4.14 2.46
N GLY A 89 -27.79 -4.48 2.31
CA GLY A 89 -28.33 -4.99 1.05
C GLY A 89 -27.70 -6.33 0.64
N ARG A 90 -27.11 -6.38 -0.58
CA ARG A 90 -26.53 -7.60 -1.16
C ARG A 90 -25.06 -7.85 -0.79
N GLY A 91 -24.45 -7.05 0.07
CA GLY A 91 -23.02 -7.20 0.39
C GLY A 91 -22.63 -6.71 1.79
N TRP A 92 -21.35 -6.86 2.09
CA TRP A 92 -20.74 -6.45 3.34
C TRP A 92 -20.04 -5.10 3.17
N ASN A 93 -20.18 -4.22 4.16
CA ASN A 93 -19.48 -2.94 4.19
C ASN A 93 -18.99 -2.67 5.61
N ILE A 94 -18.05 -1.74 5.74
CA ILE A 94 -17.68 -1.21 7.05
C ILE A 94 -18.87 -0.42 7.60
N ASP A 95 -19.24 -0.69 8.85
CA ASP A 95 -20.28 0.05 9.52
C ASP A 95 -19.94 1.54 9.61
N LYS A 96 -20.80 2.37 9.03
CA LYS A 96 -20.62 3.83 8.92
C LYS A 96 -21.17 4.59 10.12
N SER A 97 -21.90 3.93 11.01
CA SER A 97 -22.53 4.55 12.19
C SER A 97 -21.59 4.67 13.39
N ASP A 98 -20.44 3.98 13.35
CA ASP A 98 -19.46 3.99 14.42
C ASP A 98 -18.44 5.13 14.23
N SER A 99 -18.38 6.06 15.20
CA SER A 99 -17.45 7.20 15.20
C SER A 99 -15.97 6.78 15.17
N ILE A 100 -15.63 5.61 15.73
CA ILE A 100 -14.27 5.08 15.68
C ILE A 100 -13.92 4.69 14.23
N ARG A 101 -14.89 4.16 13.49
CA ARG A 101 -14.73 3.74 12.09
C ARG A 101 -14.72 4.91 11.10
N TYR A 102 -15.31 6.04 11.47
CA TYR A 102 -15.15 7.31 10.73
C TYR A 102 -13.68 7.77 10.70
N ASN A 103 -12.99 7.68 11.84
CA ASN A 103 -11.56 8.03 11.92
C ASN A 103 -10.69 7.10 11.07
N ILE A 104 -10.94 5.80 11.14
CA ILE A 104 -10.27 4.80 10.29
C ILE A 104 -10.46 5.13 8.81
N ARG A 105 -11.70 5.40 8.39
CA ARG A 105 -12.00 5.78 7.02
C ARG A 105 -11.17 6.99 6.59
N ASN A 106 -11.10 8.03 7.41
CA ASN A 106 -10.33 9.23 7.06
C ASN A 106 -8.83 8.97 6.97
N ARG A 107 -8.28 8.08 7.81
CA ARG A 107 -6.86 7.70 7.76
C ARG A 107 -6.48 6.98 6.47
N ILE A 108 -7.34 6.09 5.98
CA ILE A 108 -7.03 5.21 4.82
C ILE A 108 -7.67 5.68 3.51
N LYS A 109 -8.58 6.66 3.55
CA LYS A 109 -9.20 7.23 2.34
C LYS A 109 -8.15 7.99 1.54
N ASN A 110 -8.20 7.86 0.21
CA ASN A 110 -7.27 8.48 -0.73
C ASN A 110 -5.80 8.07 -0.54
N ARG A 111 -5.54 6.97 0.18
CA ARG A 111 -4.20 6.39 0.32
C ARG A 111 -4.09 5.16 -0.55
N HIS A 112 -2.94 4.98 -1.19
CA HIS A 112 -2.55 3.75 -1.85
C HIS A 112 -1.65 2.92 -0.93
N GLY A 113 -1.58 1.61 -1.13
CA GLY A 113 -0.77 0.74 -0.29
C GLY A 113 -1.26 -0.70 -0.20
N VAL A 114 -0.96 -1.36 0.91
CA VAL A 114 -1.33 -2.75 1.18
C VAL A 114 -2.28 -2.86 2.37
N TYR A 115 -3.11 -3.89 2.38
CA TYR A 115 -3.99 -4.21 3.49
C TYR A 115 -4.01 -5.71 3.76
N LEU A 116 -4.27 -6.05 5.01
CA LEU A 116 -4.39 -7.41 5.49
C LEU A 116 -5.72 -7.56 6.20
N PHE A 117 -6.36 -8.71 6.03
CA PHE A 117 -7.52 -9.11 6.82
C PHE A 117 -7.15 -10.24 7.75
N TYR A 118 -7.80 -10.28 8.91
CA TYR A 118 -7.59 -11.32 9.92
C TYR A 118 -8.92 -11.90 10.38
N ASP A 119 -8.92 -13.20 10.71
CA ASP A 119 -10.04 -13.86 11.37
C ASP A 119 -10.08 -13.55 12.89
N SER A 120 -11.03 -14.13 13.60
CA SER A 120 -11.18 -13.99 15.05
C SER A 120 -10.00 -14.54 15.87
N ARG A 121 -9.12 -15.36 15.26
CA ARG A 121 -7.92 -15.92 15.89
C ARG A 121 -6.67 -15.08 15.61
N GLY A 122 -6.82 -13.95 14.91
CA GLY A 122 -5.69 -13.13 14.47
C GLY A 122 -4.89 -13.77 13.32
N THR A 123 -5.43 -14.78 12.65
CA THR A 123 -4.77 -15.38 11.49
C THR A 123 -5.06 -14.53 10.27
N VAL A 124 -4.02 -14.13 9.52
CA VAL A 124 -4.19 -13.46 8.23
C VAL A 124 -5.05 -14.34 7.34
N THR A 125 -6.11 -13.78 6.76
CA THR A 125 -7.03 -14.45 5.83
C THR A 125 -6.76 -14.02 4.40
N TYR A 126 -6.41 -12.75 4.20
CA TYR A 126 -6.19 -12.17 2.88
C TYR A 126 -5.18 -11.03 2.95
N VAL A 127 -4.32 -10.94 1.93
CA VAL A 127 -3.44 -9.78 1.70
C VAL A 127 -3.83 -9.16 0.37
N GLY A 128 -4.00 -7.84 0.32
CA GLY A 128 -4.27 -7.15 -0.94
C GLY A 128 -3.50 -5.85 -1.04
N HIS A 129 -3.52 -5.28 -2.24
CA HIS A 129 -2.95 -3.97 -2.49
C HIS A 129 -3.86 -3.13 -3.39
N THR A 130 -3.63 -1.82 -3.38
CA THR A 130 -4.26 -0.91 -4.33
C THR A 130 -3.36 0.29 -4.61
N GLN A 131 -3.38 0.73 -5.87
CA GLN A 131 -2.72 1.94 -6.33
C GLN A 131 -3.59 3.18 -6.19
N ASN A 132 -4.87 3.00 -5.85
CA ASN A 132 -5.86 4.08 -5.83
C ASN A 132 -6.23 4.45 -4.39
N CYS A 133 -7.24 3.77 -3.82
CA CYS A 133 -7.81 4.10 -2.52
C CYS A 133 -8.01 2.83 -1.70
N LEU A 134 -7.27 2.69 -0.60
CA LEU A 134 -7.33 1.58 0.35
C LEU A 134 -8.76 1.35 0.84
N PHE A 135 -9.46 2.41 1.23
CA PHE A 135 -10.83 2.30 1.72
C PHE A 135 -11.77 1.61 0.70
N SER A 136 -11.75 2.08 -0.55
CA SER A 136 -12.64 1.56 -1.60
C SER A 136 -12.31 0.11 -1.96
N GLU A 137 -11.02 -0.23 -2.05
CA GLU A 137 -10.58 -1.60 -2.31
C GLU A 137 -10.98 -2.55 -1.17
N ILE A 138 -10.82 -2.13 0.08
CA ILE A 138 -11.25 -2.89 1.27
C ILE A 138 -12.76 -3.14 1.22
N GLU A 139 -13.59 -2.11 0.99
CA GLU A 139 -15.05 -2.28 0.89
C GLU A 139 -15.44 -3.21 -0.27
N GLN A 140 -14.73 -3.15 -1.40
CA GLN A 140 -14.96 -4.05 -2.52
C GLN A 140 -14.58 -5.49 -2.17
N ARG A 141 -13.46 -5.69 -1.47
CA ARG A 141 -12.97 -7.01 -1.09
C ARG A 141 -13.88 -7.70 -0.09
N LEU A 142 -14.44 -6.98 0.88
CA LEU A 142 -15.40 -7.52 1.85
C LEU A 142 -16.61 -8.20 1.19
N LYS A 143 -16.99 -7.77 -0.02
CA LYS A 143 -18.12 -8.32 -0.79
C LYS A 143 -17.75 -9.56 -1.58
N GLN A 144 -16.47 -9.87 -1.74
CA GLN A 144 -16.03 -11.00 -2.55
C GLN A 144 -16.24 -12.32 -1.84
N GLN A 145 -16.55 -13.36 -2.62
CA GLN A 145 -16.62 -14.73 -2.12
C GLN A 145 -15.22 -15.28 -1.86
N LEU A 146 -15.08 -15.99 -0.74
CA LEU A 146 -13.87 -16.74 -0.43
C LEU A 146 -13.63 -17.82 -1.48
N ALA A 147 -12.35 -18.08 -1.78
CA ALA A 147 -11.97 -19.17 -2.66
C ALA A 147 -12.25 -20.55 -2.04
N SER A 148 -12.10 -20.64 -0.71
CA SER A 148 -12.38 -21.84 0.06
C SER A 148 -13.89 -22.12 0.13
N GLN A 149 -14.26 -23.33 -0.26
CA GLN A 149 -15.64 -23.82 -0.18
C GLN A 149 -15.74 -24.71 1.05
N ILE A 150 -16.75 -24.45 1.88
CA ILE A 150 -17.03 -25.29 3.04
C ILE A 150 -18.20 -26.21 2.67
N TYR A 151 -18.00 -27.51 2.89
CA TYR A 151 -19.06 -28.49 2.76
C TYR A 151 -19.64 -28.73 4.14
N THR A 152 -20.89 -28.33 4.34
CA THR A 152 -21.62 -28.55 5.59
C THR A 152 -22.56 -29.73 5.42
N ARG A 153 -22.62 -30.61 6.41
CA ARG A 153 -23.62 -31.69 6.44
C ARG A 153 -24.87 -31.14 7.11
N SER A 154 -25.98 -31.08 6.38
CA SER A 154 -27.26 -30.76 7.00
C SER A 154 -27.65 -31.89 7.94
N THR A 155 -28.10 -31.60 9.16
CA THR A 155 -28.60 -32.62 10.09
C THR A 155 -29.82 -33.37 9.55
N SER A 156 -30.53 -32.77 8.59
CA SER A 156 -31.76 -33.30 7.98
C SER A 156 -31.56 -33.99 6.63
N LYS A 157 -30.35 -33.96 6.03
CA LYS A 157 -30.07 -34.58 4.72
C LYS A 157 -28.75 -35.33 4.73
N SER A 158 -28.70 -36.51 4.13
CA SER A 158 -27.49 -37.34 4.03
C SER A 158 -26.40 -36.74 3.12
N SER A 159 -26.69 -35.65 2.39
CA SER A 159 -25.76 -35.02 1.44
C SER A 159 -25.04 -33.80 2.01
N LEU A 160 -23.78 -33.63 1.57
CA LEU A 160 -22.99 -32.44 1.83
C LEU A 160 -23.53 -31.26 1.00
N THR A 161 -23.85 -30.15 1.67
CA THR A 161 -24.26 -28.90 1.04
C THR A 161 -23.04 -28.00 0.91
N LYS A 162 -22.81 -27.49 -0.30
CA LYS A 162 -21.76 -26.53 -0.56
C LYS A 162 -22.20 -25.14 -0.10
N THR A 163 -21.46 -24.57 0.84
CA THR A 163 -21.68 -23.21 1.33
C THR A 163 -20.52 -22.32 0.88
N THR A 164 -20.85 -21.23 0.21
CA THR A 164 -19.88 -20.18 -0.14
C THR A 164 -20.01 -19.06 0.86
N GLN A 165 -18.90 -18.73 1.52
CA GLN A 165 -18.80 -17.57 2.38
C GLN A 165 -18.16 -16.39 1.63
N THR A 166 -18.42 -15.20 2.12
CA THR A 166 -17.82 -13.94 1.69
C THR A 166 -16.75 -13.49 2.68
N GLN A 167 -15.85 -12.62 2.22
CA GLN A 167 -14.79 -12.11 3.08
C GLN A 167 -15.37 -11.37 4.30
N GLY A 168 -16.44 -10.59 4.12
CA GLY A 168 -17.11 -9.90 5.22
C GLY A 168 -17.75 -10.79 6.28
N GLU A 169 -17.96 -12.08 6.01
CA GLU A 169 -18.48 -13.04 7.01
C GLU A 169 -17.41 -13.57 7.95
N VAL A 170 -16.13 -13.50 7.57
CA VAL A 170 -15.04 -14.15 8.32
C VAL A 170 -14.03 -13.17 8.91
N VAL A 171 -13.98 -11.95 8.38
CA VAL A 171 -12.99 -10.95 8.80
C VAL A 171 -13.44 -10.27 10.08
N CYS A 172 -12.55 -10.23 11.07
CA CYS A 172 -12.75 -9.58 12.36
C CYS A 172 -11.80 -8.41 12.59
N TYR A 173 -10.61 -8.43 11.97
CA TYR A 173 -9.64 -7.33 12.06
C TYR A 173 -9.05 -7.02 10.70
N PHE A 174 -8.48 -5.83 10.56
CA PHE A 174 -7.68 -5.48 9.40
C PHE A 174 -6.44 -4.67 9.78
N SER A 175 -5.46 -4.66 8.88
CA SER A 175 -4.33 -3.73 8.93
C SER A 175 -4.21 -3.06 7.58
N ALA A 176 -3.78 -1.80 7.57
CA ALA A 176 -3.58 -1.05 6.36
C ALA A 176 -2.31 -0.22 6.48
N TYR A 177 -1.51 -0.28 5.43
CA TYR A 177 -0.23 0.39 5.36
C TYR A 177 -0.18 1.20 4.07
N ALA A 178 0.02 2.50 4.18
CA ALA A 178 0.34 3.32 3.02
C ALA A 178 1.76 2.98 2.57
N THR A 179 1.99 3.06 1.26
CA THR A 179 3.33 2.91 0.69
C THR A 179 3.78 4.22 0.08
N MET A 180 5.08 4.43 -0.03
CA MET A 180 5.64 5.65 -0.66
C MET A 180 5.25 5.81 -2.14
N SER A 181 4.92 4.71 -2.84
CA SER A 181 4.41 4.81 -4.21
C SER A 181 3.43 3.70 -4.56
N ALA A 182 2.59 3.94 -5.58
CA ALA A 182 1.67 2.94 -6.12
C ALA A 182 2.39 1.64 -6.56
N CYS A 183 3.58 1.75 -7.16
CA CYS A 183 4.36 0.59 -7.58
C CYS A 183 4.93 -0.21 -6.40
N ALA A 184 5.32 0.49 -5.32
CA ALA A 184 5.84 -0.13 -4.11
C ALA A 184 4.84 -1.10 -3.46
N SER A 185 3.54 -0.77 -3.51
CA SER A 185 2.45 -1.61 -2.96
C SER A 185 2.45 -3.03 -3.53
N HIS A 186 2.76 -3.19 -4.82
CA HIS A 186 2.77 -4.49 -5.49
C HIS A 186 3.89 -5.41 -4.98
N ASN A 187 5.11 -4.86 -4.84
CA ASN A 187 6.24 -5.62 -4.32
C ASN A 187 6.03 -6.00 -2.85
N LEU A 188 5.48 -5.08 -2.06
CA LEU A 188 5.18 -5.32 -0.65
C LEU A 188 4.12 -6.41 -0.48
N GLU A 189 3.03 -6.37 -1.26
CA GLU A 189 2.02 -7.43 -1.27
C GLU A 189 2.64 -8.78 -1.62
N ALA A 190 3.48 -8.81 -2.64
CA ALA A 190 4.13 -10.03 -3.09
C ALA A 190 5.01 -10.65 -1.99
N VAL A 191 5.72 -9.83 -1.21
CA VAL A 191 6.47 -10.29 -0.03
C VAL A 191 5.51 -10.81 1.04
N LEU A 192 4.50 -10.03 1.41
CA LEU A 192 3.55 -10.39 2.47
C LEU A 192 2.81 -11.70 2.18
N ILE A 193 2.33 -11.91 0.94
CA ILE A 193 1.69 -13.16 0.52
C ILE A 193 2.60 -14.38 0.73
N ARG A 194 3.93 -14.21 0.59
CA ARG A 194 4.91 -15.28 0.79
C ARG A 194 5.33 -15.44 2.26
N SER A 195 5.27 -14.36 3.04
CA SER A 195 5.59 -14.38 4.47
C SER A 195 4.52 -15.07 5.29
N PHE A 196 3.25 -14.96 4.89
CA PHE A 196 2.17 -15.74 5.50
C PHE A 196 2.05 -17.10 4.83
N SER A 197 1.86 -18.16 5.62
CA SER A 197 1.58 -19.49 5.11
C SER A 197 0.38 -19.40 4.16
N ASN A 198 0.62 -19.62 2.86
CA ASN A 198 -0.34 -19.36 1.80
C ASN A 198 -1.63 -20.14 2.05
N ASN A 199 -2.62 -19.48 2.61
CA ASN A 199 -3.89 -20.03 3.09
C ASN A 199 -4.96 -20.11 1.97
N HIS A 200 -4.52 -20.24 0.71
CA HIS A 200 -5.33 -20.43 -0.49
C HIS A 200 -6.35 -19.33 -0.83
N GLN A 201 -6.53 -18.29 0.00
CA GLN A 201 -7.45 -17.19 -0.30
C GLN A 201 -6.86 -16.22 -1.35
N ASN A 202 -5.54 -16.06 -1.39
CA ASN A 202 -4.83 -15.28 -2.41
C ASN A 202 -4.63 -16.00 -3.77
N ARG A 203 -5.07 -17.26 -3.92
CA ARG A 203 -4.79 -18.10 -5.11
C ARG A 203 -5.40 -17.59 -6.42
N LYS A 204 -6.47 -16.80 -6.40
CA LYS A 204 -7.14 -16.32 -7.62
C LYS A 204 -6.44 -15.14 -8.30
N SER A 205 -5.48 -14.50 -7.65
CA SER A 205 -4.81 -13.30 -8.17
C SER A 205 -3.75 -13.60 -9.24
N ALA A 206 -3.19 -14.82 -9.26
CA ALA A 206 -2.18 -15.23 -10.22
C ALA A 206 -2.82 -16.02 -11.38
N LYS A 207 -3.39 -15.33 -12.37
CA LYS A 207 -3.53 -15.94 -13.71
C LYS A 207 -2.15 -15.94 -14.35
N LEU A 208 -1.41 -17.04 -14.20
CA LEU A 208 -0.35 -17.39 -15.14
C LEU A 208 -1.00 -17.49 -16.52
N LYS A 209 -0.80 -16.48 -17.38
CA LYS A 209 -0.99 -16.65 -18.81
C LYS A 209 0.12 -17.59 -19.25
N LEU A 210 -0.17 -18.89 -19.27
CA LEU A 210 0.62 -19.84 -20.04
C LEU A 210 0.42 -19.47 -21.50
N GLY A 211 1.37 -18.71 -22.02
CA GLY A 211 1.46 -18.38 -23.44
C GLY A 211 1.70 -19.67 -24.23
N GLU A 212 0.80 -19.88 -25.19
CA GLU A 212 0.95 -20.49 -26.50
C GLU A 212 1.82 -21.74 -26.67
N GLN A 213 1.17 -22.73 -27.28
CA GLN A 213 1.70 -24.00 -27.70
C GLN A 213 2.99 -23.83 -28.51
N TRP A 214 4.05 -24.48 -28.06
CA TRP A 214 5.14 -24.86 -28.96
C TRP A 214 4.65 -26.10 -29.71
N GLU A 215 4.19 -25.93 -30.95
CA GLU A 215 4.12 -27.05 -31.89
C GLU A 215 5.56 -27.45 -32.26
N ALA A 216 5.76 -28.77 -32.26
CA ALA A 216 7.05 -29.44 -32.45
C ALA A 216 7.56 -29.38 -33.90
#